data_AF-A0A7C2P9U8-F1
#
_entry.id   AF-A0A7C2P9U8-F1
#
_cell.length_a   1.000
_cell.length_b   1.000
_cell.length_c   1.000
_cell.angle_alpha   90.00
_cell.angle_beta   90.00
_cell.angle_gamma   90.00
#
_symmetry.space_group_name_H-M   'P 1'
#
loop_
_entity.id
_entity.type
_entity.pdbx_description
1 polymer ?
#
loop_
_entity_poly.entity_id
_entity_poly.type
_entity_poly.pdbx_seq_one_letter_code
_entity_poly.pdbx_strand_id
1 'polypeptide(L)'
;MRNNGTFRPLMAALLGCLVGCADLPRLASFRHDSARDSGEAQALAEQRYAFLTARDPAALDWLLTHAVHSGQTVGEVEQVLGQTAEREHADRELKTSAGNYLETDVGYRWGPDANGRSIVLFFREGRLVNFDPSELAR
;
A
#
# COMPACT_ATOMS: atom_id res chain seq x y z
N MET A 1 3.82 -55.61 5.52
CA MET A 1 3.60 -56.07 6.92
C MET A 1 4.65 -55.44 7.81
N ARG A 2 4.18 -54.64 8.78
CA ARG A 2 4.79 -54.18 10.04
C ARG A 2 6.33 -53.99 10.06
N ASN A 3 6.76 -52.73 9.91
CA ASN A 3 8.07 -52.27 10.36
C ASN A 3 7.95 -51.66 11.78
N ASN A 4 9.01 -51.93 12.55
CA ASN A 4 9.13 -51.86 13.99
C ASN A 4 8.98 -50.46 14.58
N GLY A 5 8.28 -50.39 15.72
CA GLY A 5 8.39 -49.29 16.65
C GLY A 5 9.50 -49.54 17.68
N THR A 6 10.23 -48.48 18.02
CA THR A 6 10.87 -48.32 19.34
C THR A 6 10.98 -46.83 19.63
N PHE A 7 10.09 -46.34 20.49
CA PHE A 7 10.18 -45.08 21.21
C PHE A 7 11.41 -45.09 22.12
N ARG A 8 12.20 -44.01 22.11
CA ARG A 8 13.10 -43.66 23.22
C ARG A 8 12.91 -42.17 23.53
N PRO A 9 12.30 -41.81 24.67
CA PRO A 9 12.42 -40.48 25.24
C PRO A 9 13.66 -40.45 26.14
N LEU A 10 14.50 -39.42 26.03
CA LEU A 10 15.39 -39.07 27.12
C LEU A 10 15.54 -37.55 27.16
N MET A 11 14.80 -37.00 28.12
CA MET A 11 14.88 -35.64 28.62
C MET A 11 16.20 -35.38 29.35
N ALA A 12 16.48 -34.09 29.51
CA ALA A 12 17.36 -33.48 30.53
C ALA A 12 18.85 -33.37 30.11
N ALA A 13 19.57 -32.27 30.36
CA ALA A 13 19.26 -31.14 31.22
C ALA A 13 20.26 -29.99 30.96
N LEU A 14 19.79 -28.76 31.22
CA LEU A 14 20.43 -27.72 32.05
C LEU A 14 21.74 -27.02 31.59
N LEU A 15 21.54 -25.72 31.30
CA LEU A 15 22.04 -24.58 32.10
C LEU A 15 23.46 -24.04 31.83
N GLY A 16 23.48 -22.80 31.32
CA GLY A 16 24.28 -21.72 31.93
C GLY A 16 25.57 -21.31 31.23
N CYS A 17 25.57 -20.13 30.60
CA CYS A 17 26.59 -19.10 30.85
C CYS A 17 26.08 -17.74 30.33
N LEU A 18 25.65 -16.92 31.29
CA LEU A 18 25.48 -15.49 31.15
C LEU A 18 26.85 -14.80 31.18
N VAL A 19 26.89 -13.59 30.63
CA VAL A 19 27.87 -12.51 30.79
C VAL A 19 29.03 -12.50 29.80
N GLY A 20 28.87 -11.62 28.81
CA GLY A 20 29.92 -11.17 27.91
C GLY A 20 29.46 -10.08 26.94
N CYS A 21 28.59 -9.15 27.37
CA CYS A 21 28.31 -7.93 26.61
C CYS A 21 29.47 -6.96 26.81
N ALA A 22 30.48 -7.04 25.94
CA ALA A 22 31.51 -6.02 25.82
C ALA A 22 31.19 -5.13 24.62
N ASP A 23 30.97 -3.85 24.91
CA ASP A 23 31.03 -2.67 24.02
C ASP A 23 30.46 -2.79 22.60
N LEU A 24 29.17 -2.45 22.47
CA LEU A 24 28.66 -1.86 21.23
C LEU A 24 28.65 -0.33 21.40
N PRO A 25 29.35 0.44 20.55
CA PRO A 25 29.31 1.88 20.61
C PRO A 25 27.86 2.32 20.45
N ARG A 26 27.45 3.16 21.40
CA ARG A 26 26.17 3.83 21.50
C ARG A 26 25.86 4.55 20.18
N LEU A 27 25.22 3.85 19.25
CA LEU A 27 24.56 4.44 18.08
C LEU A 27 23.32 5.19 18.56
N ALA A 28 23.56 6.32 19.23
CA ALA A 28 22.58 7.39 19.29
C ALA A 28 22.44 7.93 17.87
N SER A 29 21.29 7.68 17.21
CA SER A 29 20.62 8.56 16.23
C SER A 29 19.66 7.85 15.24
N PHE A 30 18.93 6.80 15.64
CA PHE A 30 17.87 6.24 14.75
C PHE A 30 16.57 5.88 15.49
N ARG A 31 16.18 6.63 16.53
CA ARG A 31 14.92 6.36 17.26
C ARG A 31 13.80 7.37 17.01
N HIS A 32 14.01 8.33 16.11
CA HIS A 32 13.00 9.37 15.84
C HIS A 32 12.21 9.14 14.55
N ASP A 33 12.78 8.50 13.52
CA ASP A 33 12.06 8.22 12.27
C ASP A 33 11.14 7.00 12.35
N SER A 34 11.54 5.93 13.06
CA SER A 34 10.78 4.68 13.07
C SER A 34 9.38 4.81 13.70
N ALA A 35 9.19 5.71 14.65
CA ALA A 35 7.90 5.92 15.30
C ALA A 35 6.92 6.70 14.38
N ARG A 36 7.44 7.64 13.59
CA ARG A 36 6.64 8.42 12.64
C ARG A 36 6.22 7.57 11.44
N ASP A 37 7.17 6.82 10.89
CA ASP A 37 6.95 5.87 9.79
C ASP A 37 5.93 4.78 10.18
N SER A 38 6.00 4.27 11.42
CA SER A 38 5.01 3.31 11.93
C SER A 38 3.60 3.92 12.03
N GLY A 39 3.49 5.19 12.40
CA GLY A 39 2.20 5.88 12.51
C GLY A 39 1.54 6.13 11.14
N GLU A 40 2.33 6.56 10.16
CA GLU A 40 1.85 6.77 8.78
C GLU A 40 1.46 5.44 8.12
N ALA A 41 2.25 4.38 8.31
CA ALA A 41 1.92 3.04 7.83
C ALA A 41 0.65 2.47 8.47
N GLN A 42 0.43 2.71 9.76
CA GLN A 42 -0.79 2.32 10.45
C GLN A 42 -2.00 3.10 9.92
N ALA A 43 -1.90 4.42 9.77
CA ALA A 43 -2.97 5.24 9.21
C ALA A 43 -3.35 4.79 7.79
N LEU A 44 -2.35 4.51 6.94
CA LEU A 44 -2.57 3.94 5.61
C LEU A 44 -3.34 2.62 5.66
N ALA A 45 -2.96 1.70 6.57
CA ALA A 45 -3.62 0.41 6.72
C ALA A 45 -5.07 0.54 7.20
N GLU A 46 -5.33 1.44 8.15
CA GLU A 46 -6.68 1.74 8.66
C GLU A 46 -7.59 2.29 7.56
N GLN A 47 -7.11 3.27 6.78
CA GLN A 47 -7.88 3.87 5.70
C GLN A 47 -8.11 2.89 4.55
N ARG A 48 -7.09 2.11 4.19
CA ARG A 48 -7.24 1.01 3.22
C ARG A 48 -8.29 0.00 3.70
N TYR A 49 -8.26 -0.39 4.96
CA TYR A 49 -9.25 -1.32 5.52
C TYR A 49 -10.66 -0.74 5.42
N ALA A 50 -10.88 0.51 5.85
CA ALA A 50 -12.17 1.18 5.76
C ALA A 50 -12.70 1.24 4.31
N PHE A 51 -11.84 1.60 3.36
CA PHE A 51 -12.20 1.60 1.95
C PHE A 51 -12.53 0.19 1.42
N LEU A 52 -11.76 -0.84 1.75
CA LEU A 52 -12.02 -2.19 1.24
C LEU A 52 -13.27 -2.83 1.86
N THR A 53 -13.55 -2.61 3.14
CA THR A 53 -14.68 -3.27 3.82
C THR A 53 -15.98 -2.50 3.69
N ALA A 54 -15.95 -1.18 3.85
CA ALA A 54 -17.14 -0.34 3.87
C ALA A 54 -17.31 0.47 2.59
N ARG A 55 -16.32 0.42 1.67
CA ARG A 55 -16.28 1.31 0.50
C ARG A 55 -16.38 2.78 0.91
N ASP A 56 -15.78 3.14 2.04
CA ASP A 56 -15.89 4.48 2.62
C ASP A 56 -15.28 5.54 1.66
N PRO A 57 -16.09 6.49 1.16
CA PRO A 57 -15.62 7.58 0.30
C PRO A 57 -14.56 8.45 0.95
N ALA A 58 -14.67 8.73 2.26
CA ALA A 58 -13.71 9.57 2.97
C ALA A 58 -12.34 8.87 3.10
N ALA A 59 -12.36 7.55 3.26
CA ALA A 59 -11.14 6.75 3.27
C ALA A 59 -10.46 6.76 1.89
N LEU A 60 -11.24 6.66 0.80
CA LEU A 60 -10.72 6.79 -0.56
C LEU A 60 -10.08 8.17 -0.79
N ASP A 61 -10.75 9.25 -0.40
CA ASP A 61 -10.22 10.62 -0.53
C ASP A 61 -8.93 10.80 0.29
N TRP A 62 -8.87 10.22 1.49
CA TRP A 62 -7.67 10.25 2.31
C TRP A 62 -6.50 9.54 1.64
N LEU A 63 -6.72 8.33 1.12
CA LEU A 63 -5.70 7.54 0.42
C LEU A 63 -5.15 8.28 -0.80
N LEU A 64 -6.04 8.88 -1.58
CA LEU A 64 -5.67 9.65 -2.76
C LEU A 64 -4.86 10.89 -2.40
N THR A 65 -5.20 11.55 -1.28
CA THR A 65 -4.53 12.77 -0.85
C THR A 65 -3.16 12.52 -0.20
N HIS A 66 -3.01 11.44 0.54
CA HIS A 66 -1.82 11.22 1.40
C HIS A 66 -0.87 10.14 0.89
N ALA A 67 -1.33 9.23 0.02
CA ALA A 67 -0.55 8.04 -0.35
C ALA A 67 -0.38 7.87 -1.87
N VAL A 68 -1.25 8.47 -2.68
CA VAL A 68 -1.12 8.45 -4.15
C VAL A 68 -0.38 9.69 -4.64
N HIS A 69 0.63 9.48 -5.48
CA HIS A 69 1.48 10.55 -6.00
C HIS A 69 1.88 10.28 -7.45
N SER A 70 2.00 11.35 -8.24
CA SER A 70 2.55 11.26 -9.60
C SER A 70 3.91 10.54 -9.61
N GLY A 71 4.14 9.72 -10.63
CA GLY A 71 5.34 8.88 -10.80
C GLY A 71 5.19 7.43 -10.32
N GLN A 72 4.20 7.14 -9.47
CA GLN A 72 3.89 5.78 -9.03
C GLN A 72 3.44 4.89 -10.19
N THR A 73 3.82 3.62 -10.14
CA THR A 73 3.33 2.58 -11.03
C THR A 73 1.92 2.15 -10.66
N VAL A 74 1.23 1.47 -11.59
CA VAL A 74 -0.10 0.89 -11.31
C VAL A 74 -0.04 -0.02 -10.08
N GLY A 75 0.98 -0.88 -9.98
CA GLY A 75 1.14 -1.79 -8.85
C GLY A 75 1.37 -1.09 -7.51
N GLU A 76 2.10 0.03 -7.49
CA GLU A 76 2.26 0.84 -6.27
C GLU A 76 0.92 1.48 -5.85
N VAL A 77 0.14 1.97 -6.80
CA VAL A 77 -1.21 2.48 -6.51
C VAL A 77 -2.14 1.37 -6.03
N GLU A 78 -2.07 0.18 -6.61
CA GLU A 78 -2.82 -1.00 -6.16
C GLU A 78 -2.43 -1.41 -4.73
N GLN A 79 -1.15 -1.32 -4.37
CA GLN A 79 -0.69 -1.53 -3.00
C GLN A 79 -1.26 -0.47 -2.05
N VAL A 80 -1.32 0.79 -2.46
CA VAL A 80 -1.93 1.87 -1.66
C VAL A 80 -3.41 1.61 -1.45
N LEU A 81 -4.18 1.38 -2.52
CA LEU A 81 -5.63 1.22 -2.47
C LEU A 81 -6.09 -0.18 -2.02
N GLY A 82 -5.21 -1.16 -2.04
CA GLY A 82 -5.49 -2.54 -1.63
C GLY A 82 -6.37 -3.33 -2.60
N GLN A 83 -6.54 -2.87 -3.83
CA GLN A 83 -7.29 -3.56 -4.87
C GLN A 83 -6.66 -3.36 -6.25
N THR A 84 -6.84 -4.35 -7.11
CA THR A 84 -6.40 -4.32 -8.51
C THR A 84 -7.21 -3.30 -9.31
N ALA A 85 -6.54 -2.66 -10.27
CA ALA A 85 -7.18 -1.72 -11.17
C ALA A 85 -7.86 -2.43 -12.34
N GLU A 86 -8.94 -1.84 -12.84
CA GLU A 86 -9.55 -2.24 -14.11
C GLU A 86 -9.05 -1.33 -15.24
N ARG A 87 -8.74 -1.91 -16.41
CA ARG A 87 -8.33 -1.11 -17.56
C ARG A 87 -9.52 -0.30 -18.09
N GLU A 88 -9.39 1.02 -18.13
CA GLU A 88 -10.39 1.90 -18.73
C GLU A 88 -10.11 2.06 -20.23
N HIS A 89 -11.04 1.58 -21.06
CA HIS A 89 -10.92 1.65 -22.51
C HIS A 89 -11.72 2.82 -23.11
N ALA A 90 -12.74 3.33 -22.40
CA ALA A 90 -13.53 4.48 -22.78
C ALA A 90 -12.96 5.77 -22.17
N ASP A 91 -11.64 5.92 -22.18
CA ASP A 91 -10.93 7.04 -21.54
C ASP A 91 -10.74 8.28 -22.43
N ARG A 92 -11.22 8.22 -23.68
CA ARG A 92 -11.02 9.29 -24.67
C ARG A 92 -11.59 10.63 -24.22
N GLU A 93 -12.80 10.64 -23.66
CA GLU A 93 -13.46 11.87 -23.21
C GLU A 93 -12.79 12.47 -21.96
N LEU A 94 -12.26 11.62 -21.08
CA LEU A 94 -11.51 12.04 -19.90
C LEU A 94 -10.19 12.72 -20.29
N LYS A 95 -9.52 12.22 -21.35
CA LYS A 95 -8.29 12.80 -21.88
C LYS A 95 -8.51 14.15 -22.55
N THR A 96 -9.58 14.28 -23.36
CA THR A 96 -9.87 15.53 -24.09
C THR A 96 -10.38 16.66 -23.18
N SER A 97 -11.09 16.34 -22.09
CA SER A 97 -11.64 17.35 -21.17
C SER A 97 -10.62 17.91 -20.18
N ALA A 98 -9.59 17.14 -19.81
CA ALA A 98 -8.62 17.53 -18.78
C ALA A 98 -7.33 18.18 -19.32
N GLY A 99 -7.15 18.28 -20.65
CA GLY A 99 -6.09 19.06 -21.32
C GLY A 99 -4.63 18.60 -21.13
N ASN A 100 -4.35 17.76 -20.13
CA ASN A 100 -3.00 17.38 -19.71
C ASN A 100 -2.62 15.93 -20.09
N TYR A 101 -3.58 15.13 -20.57
CA TYR A 101 -3.36 13.72 -20.94
C TYR A 101 -3.16 13.54 -22.44
N LEU A 102 -2.25 12.64 -22.82
CA LEU A 102 -2.03 12.23 -24.19
C LEU A 102 -2.96 11.07 -24.58
N GLU A 103 -3.21 10.90 -25.88
CA GLU A 103 -4.00 9.76 -26.38
C GLU A 103 -3.37 8.41 -26.00
N THR A 104 -2.04 8.37 -25.94
CA THR A 104 -1.24 7.19 -25.57
C THR A 104 -1.21 6.89 -24.07
N ASP A 105 -1.65 7.84 -23.22
CA ASP A 105 -1.73 7.60 -21.79
C ASP A 105 -2.78 6.52 -21.52
N VAL A 106 -2.58 5.76 -20.46
CA VAL A 106 -3.42 4.60 -20.16
C VAL A 106 -4.26 4.88 -18.92
N GLY A 107 -5.59 4.89 -19.06
CA GLY A 107 -6.51 4.98 -17.94
C GLY A 107 -6.68 3.64 -17.19
N TYR A 108 -6.60 3.69 -15.87
CA TYR A 108 -6.98 2.60 -14.97
C TYR A 108 -7.99 3.08 -13.95
N ARG A 109 -8.98 2.24 -13.65
CA ARG A 109 -10.13 2.54 -12.78
C ARG A 109 -10.03 1.79 -11.46
N TRP A 110 -10.33 2.49 -10.37
CA TRP A 110 -10.51 1.91 -9.03
C TRP A 110 -11.86 2.34 -8.44
N GLY A 111 -12.46 1.46 -7.65
CA GLY A 111 -13.77 1.65 -7.03
C GLY A 111 -14.80 0.64 -7.56
N PRO A 112 -16.10 0.93 -7.45
CA PRO A 112 -16.66 2.15 -6.87
C PRO A 112 -16.54 2.21 -5.33
N ASP A 113 -16.63 3.41 -4.77
CA ASP A 113 -16.95 3.63 -3.35
C ASP A 113 -18.45 3.40 -3.08
N ALA A 114 -18.89 3.54 -1.82
CA ALA A 114 -20.27 3.32 -1.40
C ALA A 114 -21.26 4.31 -2.04
N ASN A 115 -20.77 5.44 -2.54
CA ASN A 115 -21.57 6.43 -3.28
C ASN A 115 -21.61 6.12 -4.80
N GLY A 116 -20.98 5.03 -5.24
CA GLY A 116 -20.89 4.67 -6.66
C GLY A 116 -19.78 5.42 -7.41
N ARG A 117 -18.96 6.24 -6.73
CA ARG A 117 -17.89 7.00 -7.38
C ARG A 117 -16.71 6.09 -7.64
N SER A 118 -16.23 6.10 -8.88
CA SER A 118 -14.98 5.45 -9.27
C SER A 118 -13.97 6.52 -9.68
N ILE A 119 -12.70 6.26 -9.44
CA ILE A 119 -11.61 7.13 -9.90
C ILE A 119 -10.95 6.51 -11.12
N VAL A 120 -10.52 7.35 -12.04
CA VAL A 120 -9.70 6.94 -13.18
C VAL A 120 -8.40 7.73 -13.12
N LEU A 121 -7.28 7.01 -13.06
CA LEU A 121 -5.94 7.61 -13.06
C LEU A 121 -5.22 7.24 -14.35
N PHE A 122 -4.39 8.16 -14.86
CA PHE A 122 -3.73 8.01 -16.14
C PHE A 122 -2.23 7.76 -15.99
N PHE A 123 -1.73 6.84 -16.80
CA PHE A 123 -0.34 6.40 -16.74
C PHE A 123 0.35 6.58 -18.09
N ARG A 124 1.53 7.20 -18.07
CA ARG A 124 2.43 7.33 -19.21
C ARG A 124 3.65 6.47 -18.97
N GLU A 125 3.97 5.59 -19.92
CA GLU A 125 5.11 4.67 -19.79
C GLU A 125 5.10 3.87 -18.46
N GLY A 126 3.89 3.53 -17.98
CA GLY A 126 3.69 2.79 -16.74
C GLY A 126 3.76 3.61 -15.45
N ARG A 127 3.82 4.95 -15.53
CA ARG A 127 3.89 5.86 -14.37
C ARG A 127 2.71 6.82 -14.33
N LEU A 128 2.16 7.06 -13.14
CA LEU A 128 1.06 7.98 -12.90
C LEU A 128 1.48 9.40 -13.31
N VAL A 129 0.66 10.05 -14.14
CA VAL A 129 0.93 11.41 -14.63
C VAL A 129 -0.20 12.36 -14.25
N ASN A 130 0.16 13.62 -14.04
CA ASN A 130 -0.77 14.75 -13.81
C ASN A 130 -1.79 14.48 -12.70
N PHE A 131 -1.43 13.70 -11.69
CA PHE A 131 -2.28 13.48 -10.54
C PHE A 131 -2.09 14.61 -9.53
N ASP A 132 -3.15 15.37 -9.30
CA ASP A 132 -3.26 16.37 -8.24
C ASP A 132 -4.48 16.03 -7.37
N PRO A 133 -4.28 15.65 -6.10
CA PRO A 133 -5.39 15.30 -5.21
C PRO A 133 -6.32 16.50 -4.90
N SER A 134 -5.85 17.74 -5.07
CA SER A 134 -6.70 18.93 -4.87
C SER A 134 -7.81 19.04 -5.92
N GLU A 135 -7.63 18.45 -7.11
CA GLU A 135 -8.66 18.42 -8.14
C GLU A 135 -9.85 17.52 -7.76
N LEU A 136 -9.66 16.62 -6.79
CA LEU A 136 -10.68 15.66 -6.34
C LEU A 136 -11.65 16.26 -5.31
N ALA A 137 -11.32 17.40 -4.69
CA ALA A 137 -12.08 18.03 -3.61
C ALA A 137 -13.35 18.79 -4.08
N ARG A 138 -14.02 18.33 -5.15
CA ARG A 138 -15.19 18.98 -5.75
C ARG A 138 -16.53 18.54 -5.14
#